data_AF-A0A8C7A2G9-F1
#
_entry.id   AF-A0A8C7A2G9-F1
#
_cell.length_a   1.000
_cell.length_b   1.000
_cell.length_c   1.000
_cell.angle_alpha   90.00
_cell.angle_beta   90.00
_cell.angle_gamma   90.00
#
_symmetry.space_group_name_H-M   'P 1'
#
loop_
_entity.id
_entity.type
_entity.pdbx_description
1 polymer ?
#
loop_
_entity_poly.entity_id
_entity_poly.type
_entity_poly.pdbx_seq_one_letter_code
_entity_poly.pdbx_strand_id
1 'polypeptide(L)'
;MAGTGENNSLTAAAEQSASILYFCSEPFLLLFAQAGRAEKESLHLEQKLYDGVSATSLWLDGVEENMFVATALLPEETETYLYKQEFLAKEIKEITEEMDKNKNLFSKTFPENGDNRDVIEDTLDCLLRRLALLESVVDQRCRQMKERLQQIVTFKSDLKLLFTSLSDNKYLILQKLAETVERPETEQVQVILQAEEGLKELDAGINELKKRGDKLQIDQPSVQELSKLQDMYDELMMIIGSRRSDLNQNLALKGQYEQALQDLADLVETGQEKMTGDQKIFVASKEEVQLLLDKHKEYFQGLESHTILTETLFRKMRSFAFLRETQSHSELMARASTILKQAHKRGVELEYVLETWISLDDNYQELTRQLESVEGNIPTVGLVEETEDRLTDRITLFQHLKSNLTEHQPKLYQVLDDGKRLLFSVIFKRSGSTKAEDSRYSSTACRVVPD
;
A
#
# COMPACT_ATOMS: atom_id res chain seq x y z
N MET A 1 1.35 9.13 -51.91
CA MET A 1 1.07 9.04 -53.36
C MET A 1 2.16 9.63 -54.26
N ALA A 2 3.19 10.33 -53.75
CA ALA A 2 4.32 10.80 -54.59
C ALA A 2 5.30 9.68 -55.00
N GLY A 3 5.53 8.67 -54.16
CA GLY A 3 6.56 7.63 -54.39
C GLY A 3 6.22 6.47 -55.35
N THR A 4 5.10 6.52 -56.08
CA THR A 4 4.79 5.52 -57.14
C THR A 4 5.26 5.95 -58.52
N GLY A 5 5.42 7.26 -58.76
CA GLY A 5 5.93 7.78 -60.04
C GLY A 5 7.44 7.60 -60.20
N GLU A 6 8.21 7.89 -59.15
CA GLU A 6 9.69 7.86 -59.16
C GLU A 6 10.26 6.43 -59.21
N ASN A 7 9.55 5.46 -58.64
CA ASN A 7 9.97 4.05 -58.69
C ASN A 7 9.86 3.46 -60.09
N ASN A 8 8.80 3.80 -60.83
CA ASN A 8 8.63 3.35 -62.21
C ASN A 8 9.70 3.95 -63.13
N SER A 9 10.21 5.15 -62.83
CA SER A 9 11.30 5.76 -63.59
C SER A 9 12.67 5.12 -63.28
N LEU A 10 12.94 4.72 -62.04
CA LEU A 10 14.20 4.06 -61.68
C LEU A 10 14.31 2.65 -62.26
N THR A 11 13.23 1.86 -62.20
CA THR A 11 13.18 0.52 -62.79
C THR A 11 13.30 0.58 -64.32
N ALA A 12 12.63 1.53 -64.98
CA ALA A 12 12.79 1.73 -66.41
C ALA A 12 14.23 2.12 -66.80
N ALA A 13 14.91 2.93 -65.98
CA ALA A 13 16.31 3.31 -66.18
C ALA A 13 17.29 2.14 -65.93
N ALA A 14 16.98 1.26 -64.98
CA ALA A 14 17.72 0.02 -64.74
C ALA A 14 17.61 -0.94 -65.94
N GLU A 15 16.39 -1.19 -66.43
CA GLU A 15 16.13 -2.01 -67.60
C GLU A 15 16.82 -1.45 -68.85
N GLN A 16 16.80 -0.13 -69.03
CA GLN A 16 17.50 0.53 -70.13
C GLN A 16 19.02 0.34 -70.04
N SER A 17 19.61 0.49 -68.85
CA SER A 17 21.04 0.30 -68.62
C SER A 17 21.46 -1.15 -68.85
N ALA A 18 20.73 -2.10 -68.27
CA ALA A 18 20.96 -3.54 -68.46
C ALA A 18 20.84 -3.95 -69.94
N SER A 19 19.86 -3.41 -70.66
CA SER A 19 19.68 -3.62 -72.09
C SER A 19 20.88 -3.12 -72.90
N ILE A 20 21.35 -1.88 -72.66
CA ILE A 20 22.51 -1.31 -73.36
C ILE A 20 23.77 -2.14 -73.09
N LEU A 21 23.99 -2.56 -71.84
CA LEU A 21 25.11 -3.42 -71.45
C LEU A 21 25.04 -4.80 -72.11
N TYR A 22 23.86 -5.42 -72.14
CA TYR A 22 23.66 -6.71 -72.81
C TYR A 22 23.93 -6.64 -74.32
N PHE A 23 23.50 -5.56 -74.98
CA PHE A 23 23.76 -5.30 -76.40
C PHE A 23 25.19 -4.83 -76.69
N CYS A 24 26.01 -4.56 -75.67
CA CYS A 24 27.47 -4.42 -75.81
C CYS A 24 28.14 -5.80 -75.85
N SER A 25 27.70 -6.74 -75.00
CA SER A 25 28.28 -8.08 -74.85
C SER A 25 28.28 -8.90 -76.16
N GLU A 26 27.23 -8.79 -76.97
CA GLU A 26 27.07 -9.56 -78.22
C GLU A 26 28.10 -9.17 -79.32
N PRO A 27 28.31 -7.89 -79.66
CA PRO A 27 29.37 -7.49 -80.59
C PRO A 27 30.79 -7.71 -80.05
N PHE A 28 31.01 -7.69 -78.73
CA PHE A 28 32.29 -8.10 -78.13
C PHE A 28 32.64 -9.57 -78.46
N LEU A 29 31.67 -10.47 -78.36
CA LEU A 29 31.82 -11.90 -78.68
C LEU A 29 32.09 -12.13 -80.18
N LEU A 30 31.48 -11.31 -81.05
CA LEU A 30 31.67 -11.37 -82.50
C LEU A 30 33.05 -10.85 -82.94
N LEU A 31 33.54 -9.77 -82.33
CA LEU A 31 34.90 -9.23 -82.57
C LEU A 31 35.99 -10.15 -82.03
N PHE A 32 35.76 -10.81 -80.89
CA PHE A 32 36.63 -11.87 -80.39
C PHE A 32 36.76 -13.05 -81.38
N ALA A 33 35.67 -13.40 -82.06
CA ALA A 33 35.65 -14.48 -83.06
C ALA A 33 36.28 -14.09 -84.42
N GLN A 34 36.49 -12.79 -84.68
CA GLN A 34 37.04 -12.26 -85.93
C GLN A 34 38.27 -11.38 -85.66
N ALA A 35 39.41 -12.01 -85.34
CA ALA A 35 40.68 -11.31 -85.23
C ALA A 35 41.11 -10.73 -86.61
N GLY A 36 40.84 -9.43 -86.87
CA GLY A 36 41.40 -8.76 -88.06
C GLY A 36 40.76 -7.48 -88.63
N ARG A 37 39.67 -6.91 -88.09
CA ARG A 37 39.14 -5.59 -88.53
C ARG A 37 39.29 -4.54 -87.43
N ALA A 38 40.24 -3.61 -87.59
CA ALA A 38 40.97 -3.11 -86.43
C ALA A 38 40.71 -1.67 -85.93
N GLU A 39 39.83 -0.83 -86.52
CA GLU A 39 39.66 0.54 -85.97
C GLU A 39 38.19 1.02 -85.91
N LYS A 40 37.45 0.97 -87.02
CA LYS A 40 36.09 1.57 -87.09
C LYS A 40 35.03 0.83 -86.26
N GLU A 41 35.18 -0.48 -86.11
CA GLU A 41 34.32 -1.33 -85.28
C GLU A 41 34.69 -1.22 -83.79
N SER A 42 35.95 -0.90 -83.48
CA SER A 42 36.44 -0.69 -82.11
C SER A 42 35.87 0.61 -81.50
N LEU A 43 35.88 1.69 -82.28
CA LEU A 43 35.40 3.02 -81.88
C LEU A 43 33.88 3.03 -81.65
N HIS A 44 33.13 2.24 -82.43
CA HIS A 44 31.70 2.03 -82.22
C HIS A 44 31.40 1.21 -80.96
N LEU A 45 32.27 0.27 -80.60
CA LEU A 45 32.14 -0.52 -79.38
C LEU A 45 32.46 0.30 -78.13
N GLU A 46 33.50 1.15 -78.20
CA GLU A 46 33.82 2.14 -77.16
C GLU A 46 32.68 3.12 -76.94
N GLN A 47 32.06 3.63 -78.00
CA GLN A 47 30.89 4.51 -77.90
C GLN A 47 29.71 3.83 -77.20
N LYS A 48 29.40 2.58 -77.55
CA LYS A 48 28.34 1.81 -76.88
C LYS A 48 28.66 1.55 -75.41
N LEU A 49 29.91 1.26 -75.09
CA LEU A 49 30.37 1.06 -73.72
C LEU A 49 30.26 2.37 -72.93
N TYR A 50 30.63 3.50 -73.51
CA TYR A 50 30.43 4.84 -72.94
C TYR A 50 28.95 5.12 -72.66
N ASP A 51 28.06 4.83 -73.61
CA ASP A 51 26.62 5.02 -73.45
C ASP A 51 26.07 4.15 -72.30
N GLY A 52 26.52 2.89 -72.20
CA GLY A 52 26.15 1.96 -71.13
C GLY A 52 26.68 2.36 -69.74
N VAL A 53 27.95 2.77 -69.66
CA VAL A 53 28.59 3.28 -68.45
C VAL A 53 27.90 4.57 -67.99
N SER A 54 27.61 5.49 -68.91
CA SER A 54 26.94 6.76 -68.61
C SER A 54 25.52 6.55 -68.12
N ALA A 55 24.75 5.68 -68.78
CA ALA A 55 23.39 5.32 -68.36
C ALA A 55 23.39 4.66 -66.97
N THR A 56 24.30 3.73 -66.73
CA THR A 56 24.45 3.06 -65.44
C THR A 56 24.84 4.04 -64.35
N SER A 57 25.78 4.95 -64.61
CA SER A 57 26.18 5.99 -63.65
C SER A 57 25.02 6.91 -63.29
N LEU A 58 24.25 7.36 -64.28
CA LEU A 58 23.08 8.22 -64.07
C LEU A 58 21.99 7.51 -63.26
N TRP A 59 21.76 6.22 -63.52
CA TRP A 59 20.84 5.41 -62.73
C TRP A 59 21.31 5.28 -61.28
N LEU A 60 22.60 5.03 -61.04
CA LEU A 60 23.16 4.95 -59.68
C LEU A 60 23.06 6.28 -58.93
N ASP A 61 23.17 7.42 -59.61
CA ASP A 61 22.92 8.74 -59.00
C ASP A 61 21.50 8.80 -58.43
N GLY A 62 20.49 8.36 -59.20
CA GLY A 62 19.11 8.27 -58.75
C GLY A 62 18.88 7.24 -57.63
N VAL A 63 19.63 6.14 -57.63
CA VAL A 63 19.60 5.16 -56.53
C VAL A 63 20.14 5.77 -55.24
N GLU A 64 21.29 6.45 -55.30
CA GLU A 64 21.90 7.12 -54.15
C GLU A 64 20.96 8.18 -53.57
N GLU A 65 20.39 9.04 -54.41
CA GLU A 65 19.42 10.05 -53.99
C GLU A 65 18.25 9.45 -53.20
N ASN A 66 17.69 8.33 -53.67
CA ASN A 66 16.55 7.67 -53.03
C ASN A 66 16.92 6.82 -51.81
N MET A 67 18.16 6.35 -51.72
CA MET A 67 18.64 5.62 -50.55
C MET A 67 18.83 6.53 -49.34
N PHE A 68 19.24 7.78 -49.50
CA PHE A 68 19.55 8.65 -48.34
C PHE A 68 18.34 9.42 -47.79
N VAL A 69 17.17 9.36 -48.43
CA VAL A 69 15.95 9.97 -47.87
C VAL A 69 15.49 9.16 -46.65
N ALA A 70 15.36 9.87 -45.52
CA ALA A 70 15.42 9.34 -44.16
C ALA A 70 14.37 8.27 -43.81
N THR A 71 14.88 7.27 -43.10
CA THR A 71 14.31 6.03 -42.56
C THR A 71 13.41 6.25 -41.32
N ALA A 72 12.36 7.04 -41.44
CA ALA A 72 11.27 7.08 -40.44
C ALA A 72 9.94 6.71 -41.10
N LEU A 73 9.81 5.45 -41.50
CA LEU A 73 8.57 4.91 -42.07
C LEU A 73 7.86 4.05 -41.02
N LEU A 74 6.53 4.13 -41.00
CA LEU A 74 5.69 3.28 -40.16
C LEU A 74 5.90 1.80 -40.50
N PRO A 75 5.59 0.84 -39.61
CA PRO A 75 5.78 -0.59 -39.87
C PRO A 75 5.10 -1.08 -41.16
N GLU A 76 3.87 -0.62 -41.44
CA GLU A 76 3.12 -0.96 -42.66
C GLU A 76 3.76 -0.38 -43.93
N GLU A 77 4.40 0.78 -43.81
CA GLU A 77 5.17 1.40 -44.88
C GLU A 77 6.55 0.75 -45.04
N THR A 78 7.08 0.16 -43.96
CA THR A 78 8.38 -0.51 -43.92
C THR A 78 8.38 -1.82 -44.71
N GLU A 79 7.29 -2.60 -44.70
CA GLU A 79 7.19 -3.84 -45.48
C GLU A 79 7.14 -3.58 -46.99
N THR A 80 6.33 -2.59 -47.40
CA THR A 80 6.26 -2.16 -48.80
C THR A 80 7.59 -1.56 -49.26
N TYR A 81 8.28 -0.82 -48.40
CA TYR A 81 9.58 -0.25 -48.70
C TYR A 81 10.70 -1.31 -48.75
N LEU A 82 10.66 -2.30 -47.85
CA LEU A 82 11.58 -3.44 -47.87
C LEU A 82 11.47 -4.21 -49.19
N TYR A 83 10.26 -4.52 -49.65
CA TYR A 83 10.06 -5.20 -50.94
C TYR A 83 10.71 -4.43 -52.11
N LYS A 84 10.53 -3.10 -52.12
CA LYS A 84 11.17 -2.23 -53.13
C LYS A 84 12.69 -2.27 -53.05
N GLN A 85 13.23 -2.28 -51.84
CA GLN A 85 14.67 -2.26 -51.63
C GLN A 85 15.33 -3.61 -51.94
N GLU A 86 14.64 -4.72 -51.71
CA GLU A 86 15.05 -6.05 -52.15
C GLU A 86 15.05 -6.19 -53.67
N PHE A 87 14.05 -5.60 -54.34
CA PHE A 87 14.00 -5.54 -55.79
C PHE A 87 15.18 -4.75 -56.36
N LEU A 88 15.47 -3.57 -55.80
CA LEU A 88 16.62 -2.76 -56.17
C LEU A 88 17.95 -3.49 -55.95
N ALA A 89 18.09 -4.25 -54.86
CA ALA A 89 19.28 -5.07 -54.61
C ALA A 89 19.51 -6.08 -55.75
N LYS A 90 18.43 -6.68 -56.25
CA LYS A 90 18.46 -7.60 -57.40
C LYS A 90 18.87 -6.89 -58.69
N GLU A 91 18.32 -5.70 -58.96
CA GLU A 91 18.68 -4.89 -60.15
C GLU A 91 20.15 -4.48 -60.13
N ILE A 92 20.67 -4.00 -58.99
CA ILE A 92 22.09 -3.65 -58.84
C ILE A 92 22.96 -4.87 -59.12
N LYS A 93 22.64 -6.02 -58.53
CA LYS A 93 23.41 -7.25 -58.72
C LYS A 93 23.44 -7.70 -60.18
N GLU A 94 22.29 -7.67 -60.87
CA GLU A 94 22.20 -8.03 -62.29
C GLU A 94 23.06 -7.10 -63.16
N ILE A 95 23.02 -5.78 -62.90
CA ILE A 95 23.84 -4.78 -63.61
C ILE A 95 25.32 -4.93 -63.28
N THR A 96 25.68 -5.25 -62.03
CA THR A 96 27.06 -5.59 -61.61
C THR A 96 27.58 -6.79 -62.39
N GLU A 97 26.79 -7.87 -62.51
CA GLU A 97 27.18 -9.07 -63.24
C GLU A 97 27.35 -8.79 -64.75
N GLU A 98 26.47 -8.00 -65.37
CA GLU A 98 26.61 -7.60 -66.79
C GLU A 98 27.78 -6.64 -67.02
N MET A 99 28.06 -5.73 -66.09
CA MET A 99 29.21 -4.82 -66.17
C MET A 99 30.53 -5.60 -66.02
N ASP A 100 30.60 -6.58 -65.12
CA ASP A 100 31.78 -7.42 -64.96
C ASP A 100 32.03 -8.30 -66.20
N LYS A 101 30.96 -8.84 -66.81
CA LYS A 101 31.05 -9.52 -68.11
C LYS A 101 31.59 -8.59 -69.20
N ASN A 102 31.07 -7.37 -69.31
CA ASN A 102 31.54 -6.38 -70.29
C ASN A 102 33.00 -6.00 -70.08
N LYS A 103 33.44 -5.81 -68.83
CA LYS A 103 34.86 -5.57 -68.50
C LYS A 103 35.74 -6.75 -68.91
N ASN A 104 35.33 -7.98 -68.57
CA ASN A 104 36.05 -9.19 -68.93
C ASN A 104 36.16 -9.38 -70.45
N LEU A 105 35.11 -9.03 -71.20
CA LEU A 105 35.12 -9.05 -72.67
C LEU A 105 36.01 -7.93 -73.25
N PHE A 106 35.94 -6.71 -72.70
CA PHE A 106 36.79 -5.59 -73.08
C PHE A 106 38.29 -5.92 -72.97
N SER A 107 38.70 -6.47 -71.82
CA SER A 107 40.11 -6.85 -71.57
C SER A 107 40.65 -7.91 -72.55
N LYS A 108 39.78 -8.75 -73.13
CA LYS A 108 40.12 -9.82 -74.07
C LYS A 108 40.08 -9.39 -75.53
N THR A 109 39.22 -8.43 -75.88
CA THR A 109 38.98 -8.01 -77.27
C THR A 109 39.94 -6.90 -77.72
N PHE A 110 40.44 -6.09 -76.79
CA PHE A 110 41.34 -4.97 -77.10
C PHE A 110 42.82 -5.29 -76.75
N PRO A 111 43.77 -4.99 -77.65
CA PRO A 111 45.20 -5.25 -77.42
C PRO A 111 45.79 -4.37 -76.32
N GLU A 112 46.83 -4.86 -75.63
CA GLU A 112 47.44 -4.19 -74.47
C GLU A 112 47.97 -2.78 -74.75
N ASN A 113 48.26 -2.44 -76.01
CA ASN A 113 48.83 -1.16 -76.45
C ASN A 113 47.81 -0.24 -77.14
N GLY A 114 46.50 -0.41 -76.90
CA GLY A 114 45.45 0.42 -77.50
C GLY A 114 45.34 1.82 -76.88
N ASP A 115 45.18 2.84 -77.73
CA ASP A 115 44.85 4.19 -77.27
C ASP A 115 43.52 4.18 -76.48
N ASN A 116 43.48 4.86 -75.33
CA ASN A 116 42.34 4.94 -74.37
C ASN A 116 42.05 3.70 -73.49
N ARG A 117 42.76 2.58 -73.65
CA ARG A 117 42.51 1.35 -72.87
C ARG A 117 42.51 1.56 -71.36
N ASP A 118 43.56 2.23 -70.85
CA ASP A 118 43.73 2.48 -69.40
C ASP A 118 42.56 3.30 -68.83
N VAL A 119 42.10 4.32 -69.57
CA VAL A 119 41.00 5.20 -69.13
C VAL A 119 39.68 4.44 -69.08
N ILE A 120 39.42 3.58 -70.07
CA ILE A 120 38.20 2.76 -70.11
C ILE A 120 38.21 1.71 -68.99
N GLU A 121 39.34 1.04 -68.78
CA GLU A 121 39.50 0.04 -67.72
C GLU A 121 39.35 0.67 -66.33
N ASP A 122 39.98 1.82 -66.08
CA ASP A 122 39.80 2.60 -64.85
C ASP A 122 38.34 3.03 -64.65
N THR A 123 37.64 3.42 -65.72
CA THR A 123 36.23 3.83 -65.65
C THR A 123 35.31 2.65 -65.30
N LEU A 124 35.50 1.50 -65.94
CA LEU A 124 34.78 0.27 -65.63
C LEU A 124 35.07 -0.20 -64.19
N ASP A 125 36.31 -0.11 -63.75
CA ASP A 125 36.72 -0.42 -62.37
C ASP A 125 36.07 0.50 -61.34
N CYS A 126 36.05 1.81 -61.61
CA CYS A 126 35.39 2.77 -60.73
C CYS A 126 33.90 2.49 -60.62
N LEU A 127 33.23 2.21 -61.74
CA LEU A 127 31.80 1.94 -61.76
C LEU A 127 31.45 0.61 -61.10
N LEU A 128 32.25 -0.45 -61.31
CA LEU A 128 32.10 -1.74 -60.62
C LEU A 128 32.28 -1.61 -59.11
N ARG A 129 33.26 -0.80 -58.65
CA ARG A 129 33.43 -0.51 -57.21
C ARG A 129 32.22 0.22 -56.64
N ARG A 130 31.66 1.19 -57.38
CA ARG A 130 30.44 1.92 -56.97
C ARG A 130 29.24 0.98 -56.87
N LEU A 131 29.04 0.13 -57.87
CA LEU A 131 27.98 -0.89 -57.90
C LEU A 131 28.10 -1.85 -56.71
N ALA A 132 29.28 -2.42 -56.48
CA ALA A 132 29.53 -3.33 -55.36
C ALA A 132 29.32 -2.67 -53.99
N LEU A 133 29.72 -1.40 -53.84
CA LEU A 133 29.46 -0.63 -52.63
C LEU A 133 27.95 -0.44 -52.40
N LEU A 134 27.22 0.00 -53.43
CA LEU A 134 25.79 0.21 -53.34
C LEU A 134 25.02 -1.08 -53.08
N GLU A 135 25.39 -2.18 -53.73
CA GLU A 135 24.86 -3.51 -53.45
C GLU A 135 24.99 -3.86 -51.96
N SER A 136 26.19 -3.69 -51.39
CA SER A 136 26.44 -3.93 -49.96
C SER A 136 25.61 -3.04 -49.04
N VAL A 137 25.45 -1.75 -49.37
CA VAL A 137 24.68 -0.80 -48.54
C VAL A 137 23.18 -1.11 -48.61
N VAL A 138 22.65 -1.43 -49.80
CA VAL A 138 21.24 -1.84 -49.99
C VAL A 138 20.97 -3.13 -49.22
N ASP A 139 21.84 -4.13 -49.36
CA ASP A 139 21.73 -5.40 -48.64
C ASP A 139 21.76 -5.21 -47.12
N GLN A 140 22.66 -4.37 -46.61
CA GLN A 140 22.73 -4.06 -45.19
C GLN A 140 21.43 -3.43 -44.69
N ARG A 141 20.85 -2.51 -45.46
CA ARG A 141 19.60 -1.85 -45.10
C ARG A 141 18.41 -2.80 -45.16
N CYS A 142 18.33 -3.68 -46.15
CA CYS A 142 17.34 -4.77 -46.21
C CYS A 142 17.43 -5.66 -44.96
N ARG A 143 18.64 -6.05 -44.54
CA ARG A 143 18.84 -6.85 -43.31
C ARG A 143 18.36 -6.10 -42.06
N GLN A 144 18.72 -4.83 -41.92
CA GLN A 144 18.29 -3.99 -40.79
C GLN A 144 16.76 -3.83 -40.73
N MET A 145 16.11 -3.63 -41.89
CA MET A 145 14.66 -3.53 -41.98
C MET A 145 13.96 -4.84 -41.62
N LYS A 146 14.46 -5.98 -42.12
CA LYS A 146 13.96 -7.31 -41.72
C LYS A 146 14.08 -7.55 -40.22
N GLU A 147 15.25 -7.25 -39.65
CA GLU A 147 15.47 -7.39 -38.22
C GLU A 147 14.52 -6.52 -37.40
N ARG A 148 14.33 -5.25 -37.80
CA ARG A 148 13.38 -4.33 -37.18
C ARG A 148 11.94 -4.85 -37.25
N LEU A 149 11.49 -5.32 -38.42
CA LEU A 149 10.15 -5.91 -38.59
C LEU A 149 9.97 -7.14 -37.68
N GLN A 150 10.97 -8.03 -37.62
CA GLN A 150 10.96 -9.19 -36.74
C GLN A 150 10.86 -8.79 -35.25
N GLN A 151 11.60 -7.76 -34.84
CA GLN A 151 11.53 -7.22 -33.47
C GLN A 151 10.14 -6.64 -33.15
N ILE A 152 9.48 -5.97 -34.11
CA ILE A 152 8.11 -5.46 -33.95
C ILE A 152 7.10 -6.61 -33.84
N VAL A 153 7.22 -7.65 -34.66
CA VAL A 153 6.35 -8.84 -34.58
C VAL A 153 6.52 -9.53 -33.23
N THR A 154 7.77 -9.70 -32.78
CA THR A 154 8.08 -10.30 -31.47
C THR A 154 7.52 -9.44 -30.34
N PHE A 155 7.66 -8.12 -30.41
CA PHE A 155 7.04 -7.19 -29.47
C PHE A 155 5.52 -7.34 -29.39
N LYS A 156 4.83 -7.39 -30.53
CA LYS A 156 3.36 -7.57 -30.56
C LYS A 156 2.95 -8.93 -29.99
N SER A 157 3.74 -9.98 -30.20
CA SER A 157 3.51 -11.30 -29.62
C SER A 157 3.67 -11.28 -28.09
N ASP A 158 4.77 -10.72 -27.60
CA ASP A 158 5.05 -10.61 -26.16
C ASP A 158 3.99 -9.76 -25.44
N LEU A 159 3.55 -8.66 -26.07
CA LEU A 159 2.49 -7.80 -25.55
C LEU A 159 1.19 -8.60 -25.32
N LYS A 160 0.78 -9.39 -26.33
CA LYS A 160 -0.41 -10.25 -26.23
C LYS A 160 -0.26 -11.31 -25.14
N LEU A 161 0.91 -11.94 -25.06
CA LEU A 161 1.19 -12.97 -24.05
C LEU A 161 1.12 -12.40 -22.63
N LEU A 162 1.69 -11.21 -22.39
CA LEU A 162 1.57 -10.53 -21.10
C LEU A 162 0.12 -10.14 -20.79
N PHE A 163 -0.66 -9.71 -21.79
CA PHE A 163 -2.08 -9.41 -21.60
C PHE A 163 -2.88 -10.62 -21.13
N THR A 164 -2.68 -11.78 -21.78
CA THR A 164 -3.30 -13.04 -21.37
C THR A 164 -2.85 -13.45 -19.98
N SER A 165 -1.53 -13.43 -19.72
CA SER A 165 -0.99 -13.83 -18.42
C SER A 165 -1.49 -12.93 -17.28
N LEU A 166 -1.55 -11.61 -17.48
CA LEU A 166 -2.09 -10.69 -16.48
C LEU A 166 -3.59 -10.88 -16.28
N SER A 167 -4.36 -11.17 -17.33
CA SER A 167 -5.79 -11.47 -17.22
C SER A 167 -6.05 -12.74 -16.42
N ASP A 168 -5.28 -13.80 -16.67
CA ASP A 168 -5.37 -15.07 -15.94
C ASP A 168 -4.98 -14.89 -14.47
N ASN A 169 -3.89 -14.16 -14.21
CA ASN A 169 -3.46 -13.82 -12.85
C ASN A 169 -4.48 -12.95 -12.12
N LYS A 170 -5.08 -11.95 -12.80
CA LYS A 170 -6.16 -11.13 -12.23
C LYS A 170 -7.32 -12.02 -11.76
N TYR A 171 -7.77 -12.95 -12.60
CA TYR A 171 -8.83 -13.88 -12.23
C TYR A 171 -8.44 -14.75 -11.01
N LEU A 172 -7.27 -15.39 -11.08
CA LEU A 172 -6.80 -16.29 -10.02
C LEU A 172 -6.60 -15.58 -8.68
N ILE A 173 -6.01 -14.38 -8.70
CA ILE A 173 -5.75 -13.59 -7.50
C ILE A 173 -7.08 -13.13 -6.90
N LEU A 174 -7.99 -12.56 -7.70
CA LEU A 174 -9.29 -12.09 -7.20
C LEU A 174 -10.11 -13.25 -6.61
N GLN A 175 -10.08 -14.43 -7.24
CA GLN A 175 -10.72 -15.62 -6.71
C GLN A 175 -10.12 -16.03 -5.35
N LYS A 176 -8.78 -16.16 -5.27
CA LYS A 176 -8.10 -16.54 -4.01
C LYS A 176 -8.36 -15.54 -2.89
N LEU A 177 -8.35 -14.24 -3.20
CA LEU A 177 -8.66 -13.19 -2.23
C LEU A 177 -10.10 -13.28 -1.73
N ALA A 178 -11.06 -13.62 -2.59
CA ALA A 178 -12.45 -13.82 -2.20
C ALA A 178 -12.66 -15.07 -1.33
N GLU A 179 -12.00 -16.19 -1.67
CA GLU A 179 -12.11 -17.46 -0.92
C GLU A 179 -11.45 -17.41 0.46
N THR A 180 -10.57 -16.44 0.70
CA THR A 180 -9.79 -16.34 1.94
C THR A 180 -10.37 -15.37 2.95
N VAL A 181 -11.43 -14.63 2.60
CA VAL A 181 -12.05 -13.60 3.47
C VAL A 181 -12.45 -14.14 4.84
N GLU A 182 -12.90 -15.39 4.91
CA GLU A 182 -13.37 -16.05 6.15
C GLU A 182 -12.28 -16.85 6.89
N ARG A 183 -11.07 -16.91 6.32
CA ARG A 183 -9.95 -17.66 6.90
C ARG A 183 -9.21 -16.85 7.96
N PRO A 184 -8.39 -17.48 8.81
CA PRO A 184 -7.57 -16.78 9.78
C PRO A 184 -6.72 -15.69 9.13
N GLU A 185 -6.53 -14.59 9.84
CA GLU A 185 -5.86 -13.39 9.31
C GLU A 185 -4.44 -13.69 8.84
N THR A 186 -3.74 -14.63 9.50
CA THR A 186 -2.41 -15.11 9.08
C THR A 186 -2.41 -15.75 7.69
N GLU A 187 -3.46 -16.50 7.34
CA GLU A 187 -3.60 -17.08 6.00
C GLU A 187 -3.92 -15.99 4.97
N GLN A 188 -4.76 -15.02 5.33
CA GLN A 188 -5.09 -13.89 4.45
C GLN A 188 -3.84 -13.06 4.12
N VAL A 189 -2.99 -12.75 5.10
CA VAL A 189 -1.70 -12.07 4.89
C VAL A 189 -0.83 -12.87 3.92
N GLN A 190 -0.73 -14.19 4.10
CA GLN A 190 0.11 -15.03 3.25
C GLN A 190 -0.36 -15.07 1.79
N VAL A 191 -1.68 -15.11 1.55
CA VAL A 191 -2.26 -15.09 0.20
C VAL A 191 -2.02 -13.76 -0.49
N ILE A 192 -2.16 -12.65 0.25
CA ILE A 192 -1.84 -11.31 -0.25
C ILE A 192 -0.36 -11.21 -0.64
N LEU A 193 0.56 -11.69 0.20
CA LEU A 193 1.99 -11.71 -0.11
C LEU A 193 2.32 -12.55 -1.34
N GLN A 194 1.69 -13.72 -1.49
CA GLN A 194 1.86 -14.56 -2.67
C GLN A 194 1.33 -13.89 -3.94
N ALA A 195 0.23 -13.14 -3.86
CA ALA A 195 -0.31 -12.38 -4.99
C ALA A 195 0.68 -11.28 -5.42
N GLU A 196 1.25 -10.52 -4.48
CA GLU A 196 2.27 -9.51 -4.80
C GLU A 196 3.53 -10.12 -5.42
N GLU A 197 4.02 -11.20 -4.83
CA GLU A 197 5.22 -11.87 -5.35
C GLU A 197 4.98 -12.39 -6.77
N GLY A 198 3.83 -13.02 -7.01
CA GLY A 198 3.44 -13.53 -8.33
C GLY A 198 3.30 -12.44 -9.40
N LEU A 199 3.09 -11.18 -9.01
CA LEU A 199 2.97 -10.06 -9.93
C LEU A 199 4.31 -9.41 -10.31
N LYS A 200 5.41 -9.68 -9.59
CA LYS A 200 6.72 -9.06 -9.85
C LYS A 200 7.30 -9.41 -11.23
N GLU A 201 7.11 -10.65 -11.68
CA GLU A 201 7.58 -11.07 -13.01
C GLU A 201 6.80 -10.35 -14.12
N LEU A 202 5.50 -10.12 -13.91
CA LEU A 202 4.67 -9.35 -14.83
C LEU A 202 5.07 -7.87 -14.87
N ASP A 203 5.36 -7.26 -13.71
CA ASP A 203 5.89 -5.88 -13.66
C ASP A 203 7.21 -5.73 -14.41
N ALA A 204 8.16 -6.64 -14.17
CA ALA A 204 9.43 -6.68 -14.88
C ALA A 204 9.21 -6.84 -16.39
N GLY A 205 8.31 -7.73 -16.80
CA GLY A 205 7.93 -7.95 -18.20
C GLY A 205 7.33 -6.70 -18.85
N ILE A 206 6.39 -6.02 -18.19
CA ILE A 206 5.76 -4.79 -18.67
C ILE A 206 6.81 -3.67 -18.82
N ASN A 207 7.69 -3.51 -17.83
CA ASN A 207 8.74 -2.49 -17.85
C ASN A 207 9.78 -2.73 -18.95
N GLU A 208 10.15 -3.99 -19.20
CA GLU A 208 11.03 -4.34 -20.32
C GLU A 208 10.33 -4.10 -21.67
N LEU A 209 9.04 -4.42 -21.77
CA LEU A 209 8.26 -4.16 -22.97
C LEU A 209 8.19 -2.66 -23.27
N LYS A 210 7.96 -1.80 -22.26
CA LYS A 210 8.01 -0.33 -22.43
C LYS A 210 9.35 0.15 -23.00
N LYS A 211 10.47 -0.25 -22.39
CA LYS A 211 11.82 0.11 -22.87
C LYS A 211 12.05 -0.31 -24.31
N ARG A 212 11.63 -1.53 -24.67
CA ARG A 212 11.70 -2.04 -26.05
C ARG A 212 10.80 -1.26 -26.99
N GLY A 213 9.57 -0.93 -26.57
CA GLY A 213 8.61 -0.15 -27.32
C GLY A 213 9.15 1.24 -27.68
N ASP A 214 9.75 1.93 -26.71
CA ASP A 214 10.37 3.24 -26.89
C ASP A 214 11.54 3.18 -27.88
N LYS A 215 12.42 2.18 -27.73
CA LYS A 215 13.57 1.96 -28.64
C LYS A 215 13.12 1.66 -30.06
N LEU A 216 12.05 0.87 -30.21
CA LEU A 216 11.53 0.47 -31.51
C LEU A 216 10.68 1.55 -32.19
N GLN A 217 10.20 2.57 -31.46
CA GLN A 217 9.22 3.55 -31.95
C GLN A 217 8.02 2.82 -32.58
N ILE A 218 7.38 1.98 -31.76
CA ILE A 218 6.21 1.18 -32.15
C ILE A 218 5.02 2.07 -32.56
N ASP A 219 4.10 1.49 -33.32
CA ASP A 219 2.90 2.18 -33.79
C ASP A 219 1.96 2.60 -32.65
N GLN A 220 1.19 3.66 -32.89
CA GLN A 220 0.29 4.24 -31.88
C GLN A 220 -0.73 3.26 -31.29
N PRO A 221 -1.38 2.36 -32.07
CA PRO A 221 -2.24 1.31 -31.51
C PRO A 221 -1.52 0.42 -30.48
N SER A 222 -0.29 0.00 -30.78
CA SER A 222 0.52 -0.83 -29.87
C SER A 222 0.90 -0.09 -28.58
N VAL A 223 1.19 1.22 -28.67
CA VAL A 223 1.40 2.08 -27.49
C VAL A 223 0.14 2.11 -26.62
N GLN A 224 -1.04 2.26 -27.22
CA GLN A 224 -2.31 2.27 -26.47
C GLN A 224 -2.61 0.93 -25.80
N GLU A 225 -2.32 -0.19 -26.47
CA GLU A 225 -2.46 -1.53 -25.86
C GLU A 225 -1.51 -1.72 -24.68
N LEU A 226 -0.27 -1.23 -24.77
CA LEU A 226 0.68 -1.25 -23.66
C LEU A 226 0.23 -0.37 -22.48
N SER A 227 -0.36 0.81 -22.74
CA SER A 227 -0.99 1.61 -21.69
C SER A 227 -2.12 0.87 -21.00
N LYS A 228 -3.01 0.20 -21.75
CA LYS A 228 -4.10 -0.60 -21.16
C LYS A 228 -3.59 -1.76 -20.31
N LEU A 229 -2.50 -2.41 -20.73
CA LEU A 229 -1.85 -3.46 -19.96
C LEU A 229 -1.35 -2.91 -18.62
N GLN A 230 -0.71 -1.73 -18.63
CA GLN A 230 -0.28 -1.05 -17.42
C GLN A 230 -1.46 -0.69 -16.51
N ASP A 231 -2.52 -0.09 -17.06
CA ASP A 231 -3.70 0.30 -16.29
C ASP A 231 -4.34 -0.92 -15.59
N MET A 232 -4.39 -2.07 -16.28
CA MET A 232 -4.91 -3.33 -15.70
C MET A 232 -4.02 -3.85 -14.56
N TYR A 233 -2.70 -3.72 -14.69
CA TYR A 233 -1.76 -4.10 -13.64
C TYR A 233 -1.92 -3.19 -12.42
N ASP A 234 -1.98 -1.88 -12.64
CA ASP A 234 -2.13 -0.89 -11.58
C ASP A 234 -3.47 -1.05 -10.85
N GLU A 235 -4.57 -1.31 -11.58
CA GLU A 235 -5.87 -1.64 -11.00
C GLU A 235 -5.78 -2.86 -10.07
N LEU A 236 -5.12 -3.94 -10.52
CA LEU A 236 -4.96 -5.15 -9.71
C LEU A 236 -4.11 -4.90 -8.46
N MET A 237 -3.01 -4.17 -8.60
CA MET A 237 -2.17 -3.76 -7.46
C MET A 237 -2.93 -2.89 -6.47
N MET A 238 -3.80 -1.99 -6.95
CA MET A 238 -4.66 -1.17 -6.11
C MET A 238 -5.67 -2.02 -5.32
N ILE A 239 -6.27 -3.04 -5.94
CA ILE A 239 -7.19 -3.98 -5.26
C ILE A 239 -6.45 -4.79 -4.18
N ILE A 240 -5.24 -5.28 -4.48
CA ILE A 240 -4.42 -6.01 -3.52
C ILE A 240 -4.01 -5.09 -2.36
N GLY A 241 -3.61 -3.85 -2.67
CA GLY A 241 -3.22 -2.83 -1.70
C GLY A 241 -4.35 -2.42 -0.77
N SER A 242 -5.56 -2.20 -1.29
CA SER A 242 -6.74 -1.91 -0.46
C SER A 242 -7.07 -3.07 0.46
N ARG A 243 -7.07 -4.30 -0.05
CA ARG A 243 -7.30 -5.50 0.75
C ARG A 243 -6.28 -5.66 1.89
N ARG A 244 -5.00 -5.34 1.65
CA ARG A 244 -3.96 -5.34 2.69
C ARG A 244 -4.22 -4.27 3.74
N SER A 245 -4.55 -3.06 3.31
CA SER A 245 -4.85 -1.96 4.23
C SER A 245 -6.01 -2.31 5.16
N ASP A 246 -7.10 -2.85 4.61
CA ASP A 246 -8.28 -3.27 5.38
C ASP A 246 -7.92 -4.38 6.38
N LEU A 247 -7.15 -5.39 5.95
CA LEU A 247 -6.71 -6.48 6.81
C LEU A 247 -5.82 -5.99 7.96
N ASN A 248 -4.89 -5.07 7.68
CA ASN A 248 -4.03 -4.48 8.69
C ASN A 248 -4.82 -3.64 9.71
N GLN A 249 -5.84 -2.91 9.25
CA GLN A 249 -6.74 -2.17 10.13
C GLN A 249 -7.51 -3.12 11.05
N ASN A 250 -8.03 -4.23 10.50
CA ASN A 250 -8.74 -5.24 11.29
C ASN A 250 -7.81 -5.92 12.31
N LEU A 251 -6.57 -6.25 11.93
CA LEU A 251 -5.56 -6.82 12.82
C LEU A 251 -5.20 -5.86 13.96
N ALA A 252 -5.02 -4.56 13.66
CA ALA A 252 -4.74 -3.56 14.68
C ALA A 252 -5.91 -3.43 15.67
N LEU A 253 -7.14 -3.40 15.17
CA LEU A 253 -8.34 -3.35 16.00
C LEU A 253 -8.48 -4.62 16.86
N LYS A 254 -8.14 -5.79 16.31
CA LYS A 254 -8.08 -7.07 17.05
C LYS A 254 -7.07 -7.04 18.17
N GLY A 255 -5.86 -6.58 17.91
CA GLY A 255 -4.85 -6.41 18.96
C GLY A 255 -5.31 -5.47 20.08
N GLN A 256 -5.96 -4.35 19.74
CA GLN A 256 -6.53 -3.44 20.74
C GLN A 256 -7.62 -4.09 21.60
N TYR A 257 -8.50 -4.86 20.97
CA TYR A 257 -9.53 -5.60 21.70
C TYR A 257 -8.94 -6.69 22.60
N GLU A 258 -8.00 -7.49 22.09
CA GLU A 258 -7.37 -8.57 22.85
C GLU A 258 -6.66 -8.02 24.09
N GLN A 259 -5.96 -6.89 23.94
CA GLN A 259 -5.35 -6.18 25.07
C GLN A 259 -6.41 -5.70 26.07
N ALA A 260 -7.47 -5.02 25.60
CA ALA A 260 -8.54 -4.54 26.48
C ALA A 260 -9.27 -5.68 27.20
N LEU A 261 -9.44 -6.82 26.54
CA LEU A 261 -10.04 -8.03 27.10
C LEU A 261 -9.15 -8.62 28.20
N GLN A 262 -7.83 -8.65 28.00
CA GLN A 262 -6.88 -9.10 29.01
C GLN A 262 -6.85 -8.14 30.22
N ASP A 263 -6.76 -6.83 29.97
CA ASP A 263 -6.78 -5.82 31.04
C ASP A 263 -8.07 -5.92 31.87
N LEU A 264 -9.22 -6.13 31.20
CA LEU A 264 -10.48 -6.35 31.89
C LEU A 264 -10.49 -7.66 32.69
N ALA A 265 -9.88 -8.73 32.19
CA ALA A 265 -9.76 -9.99 32.91
C ALA A 265 -8.99 -9.82 34.23
N ASP A 266 -7.86 -9.10 34.19
CA ASP A 266 -7.04 -8.82 35.37
C ASP A 266 -7.78 -7.93 36.39
N LEU A 267 -8.53 -6.93 35.91
CA LEU A 267 -9.40 -6.08 36.75
C LEU A 267 -10.58 -6.86 37.35
N VAL A 268 -11.16 -7.79 36.60
CA VAL A 268 -12.22 -8.68 37.09
C VAL A 268 -11.68 -9.62 38.16
N GLU A 269 -10.50 -10.21 37.98
CA GLU A 269 -9.87 -11.06 38.98
C GLU A 269 -9.59 -10.30 40.27
N THR A 270 -8.91 -9.14 40.16
CA THR A 270 -8.63 -8.27 41.31
C THR A 270 -9.93 -7.76 41.96
N GLY A 271 -10.96 -7.45 41.16
CA GLY A 271 -12.27 -7.04 41.65
C GLY A 271 -12.97 -8.16 42.42
N GLN A 272 -12.86 -9.41 41.97
CA GLN A 272 -13.41 -10.57 42.63
C GLN A 272 -12.74 -10.80 43.99
N GLU A 273 -11.42 -10.67 44.09
CA GLU A 273 -10.68 -10.75 45.36
C GLU A 273 -11.15 -9.67 46.35
N LYS A 274 -11.34 -8.43 45.87
CA LYS A 274 -11.85 -7.33 46.70
C LYS A 274 -13.28 -7.58 47.21
N MET A 275 -14.11 -8.30 46.45
CA MET A 275 -15.50 -8.58 46.83
C MET A 275 -15.68 -9.84 47.69
N THR A 276 -14.74 -10.79 47.65
CA THR A 276 -14.81 -12.08 48.33
C THR A 276 -14.23 -12.09 49.75
N GLY A 277 -13.43 -11.09 50.13
CA GLY A 277 -12.93 -10.96 51.50
C GLY A 277 -14.06 -10.77 52.53
N ASP A 278 -13.94 -11.39 53.70
CA ASP A 278 -14.90 -11.33 54.81
C ASP A 278 -15.27 -9.85 55.11
N GLN A 279 -16.50 -9.46 54.77
CA GLN A 279 -16.93 -8.09 54.43
C GLN A 279 -17.05 -7.13 55.64
N LYS A 280 -16.28 -7.35 56.69
CA LYS A 280 -16.32 -6.48 57.88
C LYS A 280 -15.52 -5.21 57.60
N ILE A 281 -16.12 -4.05 57.87
CA ILE A 281 -15.48 -2.74 57.65
C ILE A 281 -14.55 -2.49 58.85
N PHE A 282 -13.24 -2.63 58.65
CA PHE A 282 -12.24 -2.40 59.71
C PHE A 282 -11.67 -0.98 59.62
N VAL A 283 -12.15 -0.08 60.47
CA VAL A 283 -11.72 1.33 60.48
C VAL A 283 -11.52 1.84 61.91
N ALA A 284 -10.67 2.85 62.05
CA ALA A 284 -10.41 3.55 63.31
C ALA A 284 -11.05 4.94 63.36
N SER A 285 -11.40 5.54 62.22
CA SER A 285 -11.99 6.87 62.15
C SER A 285 -12.93 7.05 60.95
N LYS A 286 -13.68 8.15 60.95
CA LYS A 286 -14.53 8.60 59.84
C LYS A 286 -13.72 8.82 58.55
N GLU A 287 -12.53 9.37 58.66
CA GLU A 287 -11.63 9.64 57.53
C GLU A 287 -11.17 8.34 56.87
N GLU A 288 -10.97 7.27 57.64
CA GLU A 288 -10.64 5.95 57.08
C GLU A 288 -11.82 5.35 56.30
N VAL A 289 -13.07 5.58 56.74
CA VAL A 289 -14.27 5.16 55.98
C VAL A 289 -14.36 5.92 54.66
N GLN A 290 -14.16 7.25 54.69
CA GLN A 290 -14.16 8.08 53.49
C GLN A 290 -13.08 7.61 52.50
N LEU A 291 -11.85 7.40 52.97
CA LEU A 291 -10.76 6.93 52.12
C LEU A 291 -11.05 5.55 51.52
N LEU A 292 -11.65 4.64 52.30
CA LEU A 292 -12.05 3.32 51.82
C LEU A 292 -13.13 3.42 50.73
N LEU A 293 -14.13 4.28 50.93
CA LEU A 293 -15.18 4.55 49.95
C LEU A 293 -14.61 5.15 48.66
N ASP A 294 -13.70 6.12 48.76
CA ASP A 294 -13.09 6.78 47.60
C ASP A 294 -12.28 5.77 46.78
N LYS A 295 -11.42 4.98 47.43
CA LYS A 295 -10.65 3.90 46.78
C LYS A 295 -11.56 2.84 46.14
N HIS A 296 -12.68 2.52 46.78
CA HIS A 296 -13.67 1.59 46.24
C HIS A 296 -14.31 2.15 44.97
N LYS A 297 -14.79 3.40 45.02
CA LYS A 297 -15.38 4.09 43.86
C LYS A 297 -14.40 4.21 42.70
N GLU A 298 -13.18 4.69 42.96
CA GLU A 298 -12.13 4.85 41.95
C GLU A 298 -11.86 3.53 41.20
N TYR A 299 -11.66 2.44 41.95
CA TYR A 299 -11.39 1.14 41.35
C TYR A 299 -12.55 0.64 40.49
N PHE A 300 -13.78 0.66 41.02
CA PHE A 300 -14.93 0.07 40.32
C PHE A 300 -15.47 0.95 39.19
N GLN A 301 -15.28 2.27 39.26
CA GLN A 301 -15.49 3.15 38.11
C GLN A 301 -14.47 2.88 37.00
N GLY A 302 -13.22 2.55 37.36
CA GLY A 302 -12.21 2.06 36.42
C GLY A 302 -12.64 0.76 35.73
N LEU A 303 -13.08 -0.24 36.50
CA LEU A 303 -13.60 -1.52 35.97
C LEU A 303 -14.80 -1.31 35.03
N GLU A 304 -15.74 -0.44 35.40
CA GLU A 304 -16.89 -0.09 34.55
C GLU A 304 -16.44 0.55 33.24
N SER A 305 -15.50 1.50 33.30
CA SER A 305 -14.93 2.16 32.12
C SER A 305 -14.25 1.17 31.18
N HIS A 306 -13.46 0.23 31.71
CA HIS A 306 -12.83 -0.85 30.92
C HIS A 306 -13.86 -1.83 30.32
N THR A 307 -14.95 -2.10 31.03
CA THR A 307 -16.06 -2.91 30.51
C THR A 307 -16.68 -2.24 29.28
N ILE A 308 -16.94 -0.93 29.34
CA ILE A 308 -17.48 -0.14 28.22
C ILE A 308 -16.50 -0.09 27.04
N LEU A 309 -15.21 0.14 27.29
CA LEU A 309 -14.17 0.16 26.27
C LEU A 309 -14.10 -1.17 25.52
N THR A 310 -14.03 -2.28 26.25
CA THR A 310 -13.92 -3.63 25.70
C THR A 310 -15.15 -4.00 24.87
N GLU A 311 -16.37 -3.71 25.36
CA GLU A 311 -17.61 -3.90 24.60
C GLU A 311 -17.66 -3.02 23.34
N THR A 312 -17.15 -1.80 23.41
CA THR A 312 -17.08 -0.89 22.25
C THR A 312 -16.14 -1.44 21.17
N LEU A 313 -14.97 -1.95 21.56
CA LEU A 313 -14.02 -2.57 20.64
C LEU A 313 -14.60 -3.86 20.04
N PHE A 314 -15.22 -4.71 20.85
CA PHE A 314 -15.88 -5.93 20.38
C PHE A 314 -16.97 -5.63 19.34
N ARG A 315 -17.79 -4.59 19.57
CA ARG A 315 -18.83 -4.19 18.64
C ARG A 315 -18.28 -3.75 17.28
N LYS A 316 -17.13 -3.06 17.27
CA LYS A 316 -16.45 -2.65 16.03
C LYS A 316 -15.93 -3.86 15.25
N MET A 317 -15.54 -4.93 15.93
CA MET A 317 -15.01 -6.15 15.31
C MET A 317 -16.04 -7.22 15.01
N ARG A 318 -17.27 -7.07 15.49
CA ARG A 318 -18.30 -8.12 15.46
C ARG A 318 -18.54 -8.71 14.06
N SER A 319 -18.31 -7.95 12.99
CA SER A 319 -18.43 -8.43 11.61
C SER A 319 -17.43 -9.50 11.21
N PHE A 320 -16.33 -9.68 11.97
CA PHE A 320 -15.29 -10.67 11.69
C PHE A 320 -14.82 -11.44 12.94
N ALA A 321 -15.53 -11.32 14.07
CA ALA A 321 -15.21 -12.06 15.29
C ALA A 321 -15.66 -13.53 15.20
N PHE A 322 -14.81 -14.46 15.66
CA PHE A 322 -15.13 -15.88 15.65
C PHE A 322 -16.06 -16.29 16.81
N LEU A 323 -16.74 -17.44 16.67
CA LEU A 323 -17.67 -17.96 17.68
C LEU A 323 -17.02 -18.10 19.08
N ARG A 324 -15.76 -18.57 19.12
CA ARG A 324 -15.00 -18.73 20.36
C ARG A 324 -14.74 -17.39 21.05
N GLU A 325 -14.33 -16.39 20.29
CA GLU A 325 -14.06 -15.03 20.79
C GLU A 325 -15.35 -14.39 21.35
N THR A 326 -16.47 -14.63 20.68
CA THR A 326 -17.80 -14.17 21.12
C THR A 326 -18.20 -14.80 22.45
N GLN A 327 -17.90 -16.09 22.65
CA GLN A 327 -18.19 -16.77 23.90
C GLN A 327 -17.32 -16.25 25.05
N SER A 328 -16.00 -16.16 24.85
CA SER A 328 -15.08 -15.65 25.89
C SER A 328 -15.40 -14.22 26.29
N HIS A 329 -15.78 -13.37 25.32
CA HIS A 329 -16.26 -12.02 25.57
C HIS A 329 -17.48 -12.02 26.49
N SER A 330 -18.52 -12.77 26.11
CA SER A 330 -19.78 -12.85 26.86
C SER A 330 -19.56 -13.33 28.30
N GLU A 331 -18.72 -14.35 28.50
CA GLU A 331 -18.40 -14.89 29.83
C GLU A 331 -17.66 -13.87 30.70
N LEU A 332 -16.71 -13.11 30.13
CA LEU A 332 -16.01 -12.06 30.88
C LEU A 332 -16.92 -10.88 31.22
N MET A 333 -17.76 -10.43 30.27
CA MET A 333 -18.74 -9.35 30.50
C MET A 333 -19.75 -9.72 31.60
N ALA A 334 -20.21 -10.98 31.62
CA ALA A 334 -21.11 -11.46 32.66
C ALA A 334 -20.47 -11.48 34.06
N ARG A 335 -19.18 -11.87 34.13
CA ARG A 335 -18.39 -11.81 35.38
C ARG A 335 -18.20 -10.35 35.84
N ALA A 336 -17.78 -9.46 34.95
CA ALA A 336 -17.64 -8.03 35.24
C ALA A 336 -18.95 -7.43 35.77
N SER A 337 -20.08 -7.71 35.11
CA SER A 337 -21.41 -7.23 35.55
C SER A 337 -21.79 -7.74 36.95
N THR A 338 -21.48 -9.00 37.25
CA THR A 338 -21.72 -9.58 38.58
C THR A 338 -20.93 -8.85 39.66
N ILE A 339 -19.64 -8.63 39.41
CA ILE A 339 -18.74 -7.93 40.34
C ILE A 339 -19.18 -6.48 40.52
N LEU A 340 -19.50 -5.76 39.45
CA LEU A 340 -19.97 -4.37 39.52
C LEU A 340 -21.26 -4.24 40.34
N LYS A 341 -22.19 -5.20 40.23
CA LYS A 341 -23.41 -5.23 41.07
C LYS A 341 -23.08 -5.43 42.55
N GLN A 342 -22.16 -6.35 42.87
CA GLN A 342 -21.70 -6.57 44.25
C GLN A 342 -20.98 -5.34 44.80
N ALA A 343 -20.10 -4.74 44.00
CA ALA A 343 -19.37 -3.53 44.33
C ALA A 343 -20.30 -2.35 44.56
N HIS A 344 -21.35 -2.20 43.74
CA HIS A 344 -22.34 -1.15 43.95
C HIS A 344 -23.03 -1.29 45.31
N LYS A 345 -23.51 -2.50 45.66
CA LYS A 345 -24.10 -2.76 46.98
C LYS A 345 -23.12 -2.42 48.11
N ARG A 346 -21.86 -2.82 47.97
CA ARG A 346 -20.82 -2.52 48.97
C ARG A 346 -20.52 -1.02 49.09
N GLY A 347 -20.52 -0.30 47.97
CA GLY A 347 -20.36 1.16 47.97
C GLY A 347 -21.47 1.86 48.74
N VAL A 348 -22.73 1.43 48.53
CA VAL A 348 -23.89 1.95 49.28
C VAL A 348 -23.78 1.66 50.78
N GLU A 349 -23.29 0.48 51.17
CA GLU A 349 -23.03 0.16 52.58
C GLU A 349 -21.99 1.09 53.21
N LEU A 350 -20.89 1.38 52.49
CA LEU A 350 -19.84 2.30 52.96
C LEU A 350 -20.35 3.74 53.07
N GLU A 351 -21.15 4.20 52.10
CA GLU A 351 -21.82 5.51 52.15
C GLU A 351 -22.73 5.62 53.37
N TYR A 352 -23.56 4.60 53.61
CA TYR A 352 -24.46 4.56 54.77
C TYR A 352 -23.70 4.64 56.10
N VAL A 353 -22.58 3.91 56.24
CA VAL A 353 -21.73 3.97 57.43
C VAL A 353 -21.13 5.36 57.61
N LEU A 354 -20.61 5.95 56.54
CA LEU A 354 -20.03 7.29 56.57
C LEU A 354 -21.07 8.34 56.98
N GLU A 355 -22.26 8.32 56.37
CA GLU A 355 -23.36 9.22 56.71
C GLU A 355 -23.82 9.07 58.16
N THR A 356 -23.95 7.83 58.64
CA THR A 356 -24.29 7.55 60.04
C THR A 356 -23.23 8.09 61.00
N TRP A 357 -21.94 7.98 60.64
CA TRP A 357 -20.85 8.53 61.45
C TRP A 357 -20.84 10.05 61.48
N ILE A 358 -21.05 10.70 60.32
CA ILE A 358 -21.20 12.16 60.23
C ILE A 358 -22.35 12.63 61.11
N SER A 359 -23.53 12.01 60.98
CA SER A 359 -24.70 12.33 61.82
C SER A 359 -24.39 12.15 63.29
N LEU A 360 -23.75 11.04 63.68
CA LEU A 360 -23.40 10.78 65.07
C LEU A 360 -22.47 11.87 65.64
N ASP A 361 -21.43 12.24 64.90
CA ASP A 361 -20.45 13.26 65.31
C ASP A 361 -21.13 14.62 65.49
N ASP A 362 -21.89 15.07 64.49
CA ASP A 362 -22.65 16.33 64.55
C ASP A 362 -23.65 16.35 65.71
N ASN A 363 -24.41 15.26 65.87
CA ASN A 363 -25.41 15.15 66.93
C ASN A 363 -24.79 15.08 68.32
N TYR A 364 -23.63 14.43 68.45
CA TYR A 364 -22.89 14.34 69.70
C TYR A 364 -22.29 15.68 70.11
N GLN A 365 -21.69 16.42 69.16
CA GLN A 365 -21.17 17.77 69.41
C GLN A 365 -22.29 18.73 69.84
N GLU A 366 -23.44 18.68 69.16
CA GLU A 366 -24.58 19.51 69.52
C GLU A 366 -25.12 19.18 70.92
N LEU A 367 -25.26 17.89 71.25
CA LEU A 367 -25.68 17.46 72.58
C LEU A 367 -24.67 17.90 73.65
N THR A 368 -23.37 17.80 73.36
CA THR A 368 -22.30 18.24 74.27
C THR A 368 -22.41 19.73 74.55
N ARG A 369 -22.56 20.56 73.52
CA ARG A 369 -22.75 22.01 73.64
C ARG A 369 -23.99 22.38 74.46
N GLN A 370 -25.08 21.63 74.30
CA GLN A 370 -26.30 21.82 75.09
C GLN A 370 -26.10 21.46 76.56
N LEU A 371 -25.39 20.36 76.84
CA LEU A 371 -25.04 19.95 78.19
C LEU A 371 -24.10 20.95 78.87
N GLU A 372 -23.09 21.45 78.17
CA GLU A 372 -22.18 22.50 78.65
C GLU A 372 -22.94 23.80 78.97
N SER A 373 -23.92 24.17 78.15
CA SER A 373 -24.80 25.32 78.41
C SER A 373 -25.62 25.11 79.69
N VAL A 374 -26.22 23.93 79.87
CA VAL A 374 -26.98 23.61 81.09
C VAL A 374 -26.05 23.63 82.30
N GLU A 375 -24.87 23.00 82.22
CA GLU A 375 -23.86 22.95 83.28
C GLU A 375 -23.37 24.35 83.68
N GLY A 376 -23.07 25.21 82.70
CA GLY A 376 -22.64 26.58 82.94
C GLY A 376 -23.69 27.48 83.62
N ASN A 377 -24.97 27.12 83.51
CA ASN A 377 -26.08 27.82 84.17
C ASN A 377 -26.41 27.24 85.56
N ILE A 378 -25.76 26.16 85.99
CA ILE A 378 -25.91 25.63 87.36
C ILE A 378 -25.19 26.56 88.34
N PRO A 379 -25.88 27.11 89.35
CA PRO A 379 -25.23 27.97 90.33
C PRO A 379 -24.16 27.22 91.12
N THR A 380 -22.91 27.70 91.08
CA THR A 380 -21.76 27.08 91.76
C THR A 380 -21.61 27.49 93.22
N VAL A 381 -22.25 28.60 93.62
CA VAL A 381 -22.26 29.11 95.00
C VAL A 381 -23.68 29.05 95.57
N GLY A 382 -23.77 28.66 96.84
CA GLY A 382 -25.03 28.63 97.61
C GLY A 382 -25.66 30.03 97.78
N LEU A 383 -26.90 30.07 98.24
CA LEU A 383 -27.57 31.32 98.59
C LEU A 383 -26.89 31.91 99.84
N VAL A 384 -26.49 33.18 99.75
CA VAL A 384 -25.91 33.92 100.90
C VAL A 384 -27.01 34.42 101.85
N GLU A 385 -28.19 34.72 101.29
CA GLU A 385 -29.41 35.06 102.04
C GLU A 385 -30.59 34.20 101.51
N GLU A 386 -31.24 33.48 102.41
CA GLU A 386 -32.37 32.58 102.11
C GLU A 386 -33.72 33.30 102.26
N THR A 387 -33.93 34.36 101.47
CA THR A 387 -35.24 35.02 101.41
C THR A 387 -36.20 34.25 100.52
N GLU A 388 -37.52 34.41 100.75
CA GLU A 388 -38.58 33.76 99.96
C GLU A 388 -38.44 34.08 98.46
N ASP A 389 -38.14 35.33 98.11
CA ASP A 389 -37.91 35.75 96.73
C ASP A 389 -36.69 35.05 96.10
N ARG A 390 -35.57 34.96 96.81
CA ARG A 390 -34.33 34.31 96.32
C ARG A 390 -34.50 32.79 96.18
N LEU A 391 -35.26 32.16 97.06
CA LEU A 391 -35.63 30.75 96.95
C LEU A 391 -36.56 30.51 95.76
N THR A 392 -37.53 31.40 95.53
CA THR A 392 -38.43 31.36 94.37
C THR A 392 -37.67 31.50 93.05
N ASP A 393 -36.75 32.46 92.95
CA ASP A 393 -35.85 32.64 91.79
C ASP A 393 -34.99 31.38 91.54
N ARG A 394 -34.50 30.74 92.61
CA ARG A 394 -33.68 29.53 92.50
C ARG A 394 -34.49 28.31 92.04
N ILE A 395 -35.72 28.17 92.53
CA ILE A 395 -36.64 27.11 92.11
C ILE A 395 -37.02 27.28 90.64
N THR A 396 -37.35 28.50 90.19
CA THR A 396 -37.70 28.76 88.78
C THR A 396 -36.53 28.49 87.84
N LEU A 397 -35.29 28.86 88.23
CA LEU A 397 -34.08 28.50 87.50
C LEU A 397 -33.93 26.98 87.35
N PHE A 398 -34.03 26.22 88.45
CA PHE A 398 -33.90 24.76 88.38
C PHE A 398 -35.03 24.09 87.59
N GLN A 399 -36.25 24.62 87.63
CA GLN A 399 -37.35 24.16 86.78
C GLN A 399 -37.06 24.42 85.30
N HIS A 400 -36.49 25.59 84.96
CA HIS A 400 -36.07 25.91 83.60
C HIS A 400 -34.95 24.96 83.12
N LEU A 401 -33.91 24.74 83.92
CA LEU A 401 -32.83 23.78 83.59
C LEU A 401 -33.36 22.35 83.40
N LYS A 402 -34.30 21.91 84.25
CA LYS A 402 -34.96 20.61 84.11
C LYS A 402 -35.78 20.52 82.82
N SER A 403 -36.51 21.58 82.46
CA SER A 403 -37.27 21.64 81.20
C SER A 403 -36.33 21.53 80.00
N ASN A 404 -35.24 22.31 80.00
CA ASN A 404 -34.23 22.27 78.94
C ASN A 404 -33.63 20.87 78.79
N LEU A 405 -33.25 20.19 79.87
CA LEU A 405 -32.75 18.81 79.81
C LEU A 405 -33.79 17.82 79.26
N THR A 406 -35.06 17.99 79.61
CA THR A 406 -36.14 17.11 79.15
C THR A 406 -36.42 17.29 77.66
N GLU A 407 -36.35 18.52 77.15
CA GLU A 407 -36.55 18.85 75.73
C GLU A 407 -35.52 18.17 74.82
N HIS A 408 -34.27 18.01 75.30
CA HIS A 408 -33.17 17.44 74.53
C HIS A 408 -33.02 15.92 74.69
N GLN A 409 -33.86 15.28 75.50
CA GLN A 409 -33.83 13.82 75.72
C GLN A 409 -33.97 12.99 74.43
N PRO A 410 -34.81 13.34 73.43
CA PRO A 410 -34.88 12.62 72.16
C PRO A 410 -33.54 12.60 71.41
N LYS A 411 -32.74 13.67 71.53
CA LYS A 411 -31.43 13.78 70.87
C LYS A 411 -30.43 12.77 71.44
N LEU A 412 -30.44 12.57 72.76
CA LEU A 412 -29.64 11.55 73.41
C LEU A 412 -29.97 10.14 72.87
N TYR A 413 -31.26 9.81 72.72
CA TYR A 413 -31.66 8.53 72.15
C TYR A 413 -31.19 8.36 70.70
N GLN A 414 -31.28 9.42 69.89
CA GLN A 414 -30.77 9.42 68.51
C GLN A 414 -29.27 9.12 68.47
N VAL A 415 -28.46 9.82 69.27
CA VAL A 415 -26.99 9.59 69.37
C VAL A 415 -26.68 8.15 69.79
N LEU A 416 -27.41 7.61 70.76
CA LEU A 416 -27.23 6.23 71.21
C LEU A 416 -27.59 5.21 70.12
N ASP A 417 -28.65 5.46 69.35
CA ASP A 417 -29.08 4.56 68.28
C ASP A 417 -28.14 4.62 67.06
N ASP A 418 -27.68 5.80 66.66
CA ASP A 418 -26.66 5.97 65.63
C ASP A 418 -25.34 5.27 66.04
N GLY A 419 -24.94 5.41 67.31
CA GLY A 419 -23.77 4.71 67.87
C GLY A 419 -23.89 3.19 67.84
N LYS A 420 -25.06 2.64 68.19
CA LYS A 420 -25.32 1.19 68.07
C LYS A 420 -25.25 0.73 66.61
N ARG A 421 -25.85 1.48 65.68
CA ARG A 421 -25.83 1.15 64.24
C ARG A 421 -24.39 1.06 63.73
N LEU A 422 -23.54 2.03 64.06
CA LEU A 422 -22.12 1.99 63.68
C LEU A 422 -21.38 0.79 64.28
N LEU A 423 -21.60 0.48 65.56
CA LEU A 423 -20.98 -0.68 66.20
C LEU A 423 -21.36 -2.02 65.55
N PHE A 424 -22.57 -2.11 64.97
CA PHE A 424 -22.98 -3.29 64.20
C PHE A 424 -22.37 -3.35 62.80
N SER A 425 -22.12 -2.19 62.19
CA SER A 425 -21.62 -2.09 60.80
C SER A 425 -20.10 -2.10 60.68
N VAL A 426 -19.37 -1.71 61.74
CA VAL A 426 -17.92 -1.49 61.74
C VAL A 426 -17.22 -2.27 62.83
N ILE A 427 -16.02 -2.80 62.53
CA ILE A 427 -15.07 -3.26 63.54
C ILE A 427 -14.05 -2.17 63.81
N PHE A 428 -14.09 -1.63 65.02
CA PHE A 428 -13.12 -0.64 65.48
C PHE A 428 -11.74 -1.28 65.68
N LYS A 429 -10.73 -0.76 64.97
CA LYS A 429 -9.33 -1.12 65.24
C LYS A 429 -8.91 -0.52 66.58
N ARG A 430 -8.56 -1.35 67.56
CA ARG A 430 -7.92 -0.87 68.80
C ARG A 430 -6.60 -0.18 68.44
N SER A 431 -6.39 1.04 68.95
CA SER A 431 -5.11 1.75 68.88
C SER A 431 -4.03 0.93 69.62
N GLY A 432 -3.30 0.09 68.87
CA GLY A 432 -2.24 -0.74 69.44
C GLY A 432 -1.80 -1.99 68.65
N SER A 433 -2.45 -2.34 67.54
CA SER A 433 -2.07 -3.53 66.75
C SER A 433 -1.63 -3.16 65.34
N THR A 434 -0.51 -2.44 65.20
CA THR A 434 0.21 -2.36 63.94
C THR A 434 1.00 -3.65 63.74
N LYS A 435 0.45 -4.60 62.98
CA LYS A 435 1.22 -5.46 62.08
C LYS A 435 0.31 -6.25 61.12
N ALA A 436 0.58 -6.02 59.84
CA ALA A 436 0.33 -6.90 58.70
C ALA A 436 -1.11 -7.01 58.15
N GLU A 437 -1.64 -5.93 57.55
CA GLU A 437 -2.64 -6.05 56.45
C GLU A 437 -2.46 -5.03 55.32
N ASP A 438 -1.33 -4.30 55.28
CA ASP A 438 -1.10 -3.21 54.32
C ASP A 438 -0.77 -3.66 52.88
N SER A 439 -0.93 -4.94 52.54
CA SER A 439 -0.63 -5.44 51.19
C SER A 439 -1.83 -5.46 50.22
N ARG A 440 -3.07 -5.21 50.68
CA ARG A 440 -4.26 -5.32 49.80
C ARG A 440 -4.70 -4.02 49.11
N TYR A 441 -4.04 -2.92 49.42
CA TYR A 441 -4.23 -1.62 48.77
C TYR A 441 -2.90 -1.00 48.29
N SER A 442 -1.91 -1.84 47.96
CA SER A 442 -0.71 -1.35 47.28
C SER A 442 -1.05 -1.04 45.83
N SER A 443 -0.98 0.25 45.50
CA SER A 443 -1.17 0.82 44.17
C SER A 443 -0.25 0.15 43.15
N THR A 444 -0.81 -0.68 42.26
CA THR A 444 -0.23 -0.88 40.94
C THR A 444 -0.72 0.30 40.10
N ALA A 445 0.18 1.25 39.88
CA ALA A 445 -0.07 2.43 39.09
C ALA A 445 -0.52 2.04 37.67
N CYS A 446 -1.79 2.29 37.34
CA CYS A 446 -2.21 2.41 35.95
C CYS A 446 -1.53 3.65 35.36
N ARG A 447 -0.43 3.43 34.63
CA ARG A 447 0.09 4.43 33.70
C ARG A 447 -0.89 4.52 32.54
N VAL A 448 -1.74 5.54 32.59
CA VAL A 448 -2.39 6.08 31.40
C VAL A 448 -1.28 6.66 30.52
N VAL A 449 -0.95 5.96 29.43
CA VAL A 449 -0.15 6.53 28.35
C VAL A 449 -1.12 7.34 27.47
N PRO A 450 -0.92 8.64 27.29
CA PRO A 450 -1.58 9.37 26.22
C PRO A 450 -0.84 9.09 24.91
N ASP A 451 -1.51 8.38 24.00
CA ASP A 451 -1.50 8.63 22.54
C ASP A 451 -2.71 7.95 21.89
#